data_AF-A0AAW8AQR1-F1
#
_entry.id   AF-A0AAW8AQR1-F1
#
_cell.length_a   1.000
_cell.length_b   1.000
_cell.length_c   1.000
_cell.angle_alpha   90.00
_cell.angle_beta   90.00
_cell.angle_gamma   90.00
#
_symmetry.space_group_name_H-M   'P 1'
#
loop_
_entity.id
_entity.type
_entity.pdbx_description
1 polymer ?
#
loop_
_entity_poly.entity_id
_entity_poly.type
_entity_poly.pdbx_seq_one_letter_code
_entity_poly.pdbx_strand_id
1 'polypeptide(L)' 'KLSPLLSIYKAETREEGIEIVRSLLAYQGAGHNAAIQIGAMDDPFVKEYGEKVEASRILVNQPDSIGGVGDIYTDAMRPS' A
#
# COMPACT_ATOMS: atom_id res chain seq x y z
N LYS A 1 -7.73 7.28 9.96
CA LYS A 1 -7.73 8.51 10.80
C LYS A 1 -7.69 9.71 9.85
N LEU A 2 -8.47 10.76 10.08
CA LEU A 2 -8.49 11.97 9.22
C LEU A 2 -7.76 13.13 9.92
N SER A 3 -6.49 12.90 10.25
CA SER A 3 -5.60 13.82 10.97
C SER A 3 -4.14 13.50 10.62
N PRO A 4 -3.18 14.43 10.70
CA PRO A 4 -1.77 14.18 10.37
C PRO A 4 -1.09 13.34 11.45
N LEU A 5 -1.47 12.06 11.53
CA LEU A 5 -0.97 11.09 12.49
C LEU A 5 -0.67 9.79 11.75
N LEU A 6 0.56 9.31 11.89
CA LEU A 6 1.05 8.08 11.26
C LEU A 6 1.45 7.08 12.35
N SER A 7 0.87 5.89 12.31
CA SER A 7 1.32 4.77 13.13
C SER A 7 2.47 4.06 12.42
N ILE A 8 3.54 3.74 13.16
CA ILE A 8 4.72 3.03 12.65
C ILE A 8 4.80 1.66 13.34
N TYR A 9 4.97 0.62 12.54
CA TYR A 9 5.17 -0.75 13.00
C TYR A 9 6.50 -1.25 12.46
N LYS A 10 7.25 -2.00 13.28
CA LYS A 10 8.50 -2.65 12.88
C LYS A 10 8.22 -4.13 12.64
N ALA A 11 8.74 -4.66 11.55
CA ALA A 11 8.79 -6.08 11.26
C ALA A 11 10.25 -6.49 11.08
N GLU A 12 10.62 -7.66 11.58
CA GLU A 12 11.95 -8.26 11.41
C GLU A 12 12.02 -9.09 10.10
N THR A 13 10.88 -9.59 9.61
CA THR A 13 10.79 -10.33 8.34
C THR A 13 9.69 -9.81 7.42
N ARG A 14 9.77 -10.22 6.14
CA ARG A 14 8.78 -9.90 5.11
C ARG A 14 7.40 -10.50 5.43
N GLU A 15 7.38 -11.71 5.97
CA GLU A 15 6.17 -12.42 6.39
C GLU A 15 5.50 -11.72 7.56
N GLU A 16 6.27 -11.29 8.56
CA GLU A 16 5.75 -10.51 9.68
C GLU A 16 5.15 -9.17 9.19
N GLY A 17 5.82 -8.51 8.24
CA GLY A 17 5.30 -7.30 7.60
C GLY A 17 3.95 -7.51 6.93
N ILE A 18 3.76 -8.63 6.22
CA ILE A 18 2.47 -9.00 5.61
C ILE A 18 1.41 -9.19 6.69
N GLU A 19 1.70 -9.94 7.76
CA GLU A 19 0.72 -10.22 8.82
C GLU A 19 0.30 -8.96 9.58
N ILE A 20 1.23 -8.01 9.79
CA ILE A 20 0.90 -6.69 10.34
C ILE A 20 -0.07 -5.95 9.41
N VAL A 21 0.22 -5.88 8.11
CA VAL A 21 -0.65 -5.19 7.14
C VAL A 21 -2.03 -5.85 7.08
N ARG A 22 -2.10 -7.17 7.02
CA ARG A 22 -3.38 -7.92 7.03
C ARG A 22 -4.18 -7.64 8.28
N SER A 23 -3.53 -7.62 9.44
CA SER A 23 -4.19 -7.30 10.71
C SER A 23 -4.75 -5.87 10.73
N LEU A 24 -4.01 -4.89 10.17
CA LEU A 24 -4.46 -3.50 10.06
C LEU A 24 -5.65 -3.36 9.10
N LEU A 25 -5.61 -4.03 7.96
CA LEU A 25 -6.72 -4.05 7.00
C LEU A 25 -7.96 -4.70 7.61
N ALA A 26 -7.81 -5.84 8.30
CA ALA A 26 -8.91 -6.51 8.99
C ALA A 26 -9.52 -5.65 10.10
N TYR A 27 -8.71 -4.86 10.81
CA TYR A 27 -9.18 -3.99 11.88
C TYR A 27 -10.00 -2.79 11.36
N GLN A 28 -9.47 -2.06 10.36
CA GLN A 28 -10.17 -0.88 9.80
C GLN A 28 -9.62 -0.44 8.43
N GLY A 29 -9.70 -1.31 7.42
CA GLY A 29 -9.27 -0.99 6.04
C GLY A 29 -9.58 -2.04 4.97
N ALA A 30 -10.36 -3.07 5.31
CA ALA A 30 -10.60 -4.23 4.45
C ALA A 30 -11.05 -3.78 3.05
N GLY A 31 -10.36 -4.28 2.01
CA GLY A 31 -10.70 -4.04 0.62
C GLY A 31 -10.43 -2.62 0.08
N HIS A 32 -9.74 -1.74 0.81
CA HIS A 32 -9.38 -0.41 0.28
C HIS A 32 -8.05 -0.45 -0.51
N ASN A 33 -7.00 0.17 0.02
CA ASN A 33 -5.71 0.29 -0.64
C ASN A 33 -4.62 -0.18 0.31
N ALA A 34 -3.59 -0.81 -0.25
CA ALA A 34 -2.30 -1.03 0.40
C ALA A 34 -1.20 -0.50 -0.51
N ALA A 35 -0.08 -0.09 0.07
CA ALA A 35 1.06 0.40 -0.68
C ALA A 35 2.35 -0.24 -0.18
N ILE A 36 3.27 -0.52 -1.11
CA ILE A 36 4.61 -1.05 -0.82
C ILE A 36 5.66 -0.19 -1.51
N GLN A 37 6.74 0.11 -0.77
CA GLN A 37 7.95 0.73 -1.28
C GLN A 37 9.07 -0.33 -1.25
N ILE A 38 9.65 -0.63 -2.40
CA ILE A 38 10.63 -1.71 -2.58
C ILE A 38 11.75 -1.29 -3.54
N GLY A 39 12.96 -1.77 -3.28
CA GLY A 39 14.15 -1.35 -4.02
C GLY A 39 14.15 -1.74 -5.50
N ALA A 40 13.62 -2.91 -5.84
CA ALA A 40 13.54 -3.42 -7.21
C ALA A 40 12.08 -3.78 -7.55
N MET A 41 11.62 -3.33 -8.73
CA MET A 41 10.23 -3.51 -9.15
C MET A 41 9.91 -4.96 -9.56
N ASP A 42 10.93 -5.73 -9.94
CA ASP A 42 10.87 -7.14 -10.30
C ASP A 42 11.13 -8.08 -9.11
N ASP A 43 11.24 -7.55 -7.89
CA ASP A 43 11.40 -8.38 -6.69
C ASP A 43 10.17 -9.32 -6.57
N PRO A 44 10.38 -10.65 -6.48
CA PRO A 44 9.28 -11.61 -6.41
C PRO A 44 8.33 -11.36 -5.23
N PHE A 45 8.81 -10.65 -4.20
CA PHE A 45 7.99 -10.26 -3.06
C PHE A 45 6.86 -9.30 -3.42
N VAL A 46 6.96 -8.53 -4.50
CA VAL A 46 5.84 -7.68 -4.96
C VAL A 46 4.62 -8.54 -5.27
N LYS A 47 4.83 -9.67 -5.94
CA LYS A 47 3.76 -10.63 -6.28
C LYS A 47 3.24 -11.33 -5.03
N GLU A 48 4.14 -11.76 -4.14
CA GLU A 48 3.77 -12.39 -2.88
C GLU A 48 2.92 -11.47 -1.98
N TYR A 49 3.33 -10.20 -1.86
CA TYR A 49 2.59 -9.17 -1.14
C TYR A 49 1.21 -8.97 -1.76
N GLY A 50 1.14 -8.89 -3.10
CA GLY A 50 -0.08 -8.91 -3.91
C GLY A 50 -1.08 -10.00 -3.53
N GLU A 51 -0.60 -11.23 -3.48
CA GLU A 51 -1.42 -12.42 -3.26
C GLU A 51 -1.89 -12.54 -1.80
N LYS A 52 -1.09 -12.08 -0.84
CA LYS A 52 -1.35 -12.30 0.60
C LYS A 52 -2.07 -11.16 1.30
N VAL A 53 -1.94 -9.91 0.83
CA VAL A 53 -2.44 -8.72 1.55
C VAL A 53 -3.94 -8.49 1.38
N GLU A 54 -4.61 -9.16 0.44
CA GLU A 54 -6.08 -9.16 0.27
C GLU A 54 -6.69 -7.74 0.16
N ALA A 55 -5.93 -6.79 -0.38
CA ALA A 55 -6.40 -5.42 -0.66
C ALA A 55 -6.98 -5.34 -2.09
N SER A 56 -7.95 -4.43 -2.32
CA SER A 56 -8.52 -4.25 -3.67
C SER A 56 -7.52 -3.62 -4.64
N ARG A 57 -6.61 -2.77 -4.13
CA ARG A 57 -5.55 -2.13 -4.91
C ARG A 57 -4.25 -2.14 -4.14
N ILE A 58 -3.16 -2.52 -4.82
CA ILE A 58 -1.80 -2.43 -4.30
C ILE A 58 -1.00 -1.45 -5.16
N LEU A 59 -0.45 -0.42 -4.50
CA LEU A 59 0.40 0.58 -5.10
C LEU A 59 1.87 0.23 -4.86
N VAL A 60 2.63 0.03 -5.93
CA VAL A 60 4.06 -0.31 -5.86
C VAL A 60 4.88 0.92 -6.21
N ASN A 61 5.71 1.38 -5.28
CA ASN A 61 6.59 2.54 -5.45
C ASN A 61 5.85 3.84 -5.84
N GLN A 62 4.60 3.99 -5.36
CA GLN A 62 3.75 5.16 -5.61
C GLN A 62 3.24 5.75 -4.29
N PRO A 63 3.05 7.08 -4.21
CA PRO A 63 2.46 7.73 -3.03
C PRO A 63 0.97 7.39 -2.89
N ASP A 64 0.56 6.91 -1.72
CA ASP A 64 -0.78 6.37 -1.43
C ASP A 64 -1.91 7.42 -1.55
N SER A 65 -1.69 8.66 -1.08
CA SER A 65 -2.70 9.74 -1.16
C SER A 65 -3.11 10.14 -2.59
N ILE A 66 -2.29 9.83 -3.60
CA ILE A 66 -2.56 10.15 -5.02
C ILE A 66 -2.82 8.86 -5.84
N GLY A 67 -2.19 7.74 -5.49
CA GLY A 67 -2.40 6.46 -6.15
C GLY A 67 -3.73 5.77 -5.78
N GLY A 68 -4.21 5.95 -4.54
CA GLY A 68 -5.45 5.31 -4.05
C GLY A 68 -6.75 5.86 -4.66
N VAL A 69 -6.69 7.06 -5.27
CA VAL A 69 -7.80 7.68 -5.99
C VAL A 69 -7.75 7.37 -7.50
N GLY A 70 -6.62 6.86 -8.02
CA GLY A 70 -6.38 6.77 -9.47
C GLY A 70 -5.96 8.11 -10.09
N ASP A 71 -5.41 9.02 -9.28
CA ASP A 71 -5.20 10.43 -9.65
C ASP A 71 -3.79 10.73 -10.21
N ILE A 72 -2.89 9.75 -10.24
CA ILE A 72 -1.62 9.90 -10.98
C ILE A 72 -1.89 10.07 -12.49
N TYR A 73 -3.01 9.53 -13.00
CA TYR A 73 -3.40 9.60 -14.41
C TYR A 73 -4.67 10.42 -14.70
N THR A 74 -5.38 10.94 -13.68
CA THR A 74 -6.72 11.55 -13.88
C THR A 74 -6.74 13.09 -13.76
N ASP A 75 -5.99 13.70 -12.84
CA ASP A 75 -5.99 15.17 -12.69
C ASP A 75 -4.61 15.82 -12.47
N ALA A 76 -3.59 15.09 -12.01
CA ALA A 76 -2.24 15.66 -11.79
C ALA A 76 -1.48 16.06 -13.08
N MET A 77 -1.97 15.67 -14.26
CA MET A 77 -1.45 16.04 -15.59
C MET A 77 -2.47 16.81 -16.45
N ARG A 78 -3.41 17.56 -15.87
CA ARG A 78 -4.07 18.61 -16.67
C ARG A 78 -3.08 19.77 -16.85
N PRO A 79 -2.70 20.13 -18.09
CA PRO A 79 -1.92 21.34 -18.31
C PRO A 79 -2.80 22.54 -17.94
N SER A 80 -2.25 23.48 -17.18
CA SER A 80 -2.80 24.84 -17.07
C SER A 80 -2.86 25.51 -18.43
#